data_AF-A0AA43QEU0-F1
#
_entry.id   AF-A0AA43QEU0-F1
#
_cell.length_a   1.000
_cell.length_b   1.000
_cell.length_c   1.000
_cell.angle_alpha   90.00
_cell.angle_beta   90.00
_cell.angle_gamma   90.00
#
_symmetry.space_group_name_H-M   'P 1'
#
loop_
_entity.id
_entity.type
_entity.pdbx_description
1 polymer ?
#
loop_
_entity_poly.entity_id
_entity_poly.type
_entity_poly.pdbx_seq_one_letter_code
_entity_poly.pdbx_strand_id
1 'polypeptide(L)'
;MTDNQDKNLEAIAKLLFLTQQEKINWTPNDPNNIKTTYEDEMISFAFSTFYKEKLLRIYKRKYKTLRVKSSGLMGVMSMQDILNPTKEAVWISEIILEITDKKGNSIWQFPEEEILWDLLEAIKYKASGAYDLINSLLSDESESDNSLKNG
;
A
#
# COMPACT_ATOMS: atom_id res chain seq x y z
N MET A 1 -9.50 -8.87 23.43
CA MET A 1 -10.09 -8.55 22.11
C MET A 1 -8.98 -8.22 21.10
N THR A 2 -7.92 -9.03 20.99
CA THR A 2 -6.70 -8.75 20.18
C THR A 2 -6.47 -9.76 19.05
N ASP A 3 -7.00 -10.98 19.19
CA ASP A 3 -6.77 -12.11 18.29
C ASP A 3 -7.05 -11.84 16.79
N ASN A 4 -8.01 -10.96 16.47
CA ASN A 4 -8.36 -10.69 15.07
C ASN A 4 -7.43 -9.66 14.41
N GLN A 5 -6.91 -8.68 15.17
CA GLN A 5 -5.92 -7.73 14.64
C GLN A 5 -4.60 -8.44 14.38
N ASP A 6 -4.18 -9.28 15.33
CA ASP A 6 -2.95 -10.08 15.21
C ASP A 6 -3.00 -10.99 13.97
N LYS A 7 -4.15 -11.61 13.67
CA LYS A 7 -4.35 -12.44 12.47
C LYS A 7 -4.28 -11.66 11.17
N ASN A 8 -4.84 -10.45 11.13
CA ASN A 8 -4.77 -9.60 9.93
C ASN A 8 -3.34 -9.15 9.68
N LEU A 9 -2.63 -8.74 10.73
CA LEU A 9 -1.22 -8.38 10.66
C LEU A 9 -0.37 -9.54 10.13
N GLU A 10 -0.55 -10.75 10.68
CA GLU A 10 0.16 -11.95 10.24
C GLU A 10 -0.14 -12.29 8.77
N ALA A 11 -1.40 -12.15 8.34
CA ALA A 11 -1.79 -12.37 6.96
C ALA A 11 -1.12 -11.37 6.00
N ILE A 12 -1.06 -10.08 6.35
CA ILE A 12 -0.41 -9.05 5.54
C ILE A 12 1.11 -9.29 5.50
N ALA A 13 1.73 -9.61 6.64
CA ALA A 13 3.14 -9.97 6.71
C ALA A 13 3.46 -11.19 5.82
N LYS A 14 2.56 -12.17 5.77
CA LYS A 14 2.72 -13.33 4.90
C LYS A 14 2.65 -12.94 3.42
N LEU A 15 1.74 -12.05 3.02
CA LEU A 15 1.65 -11.55 1.65
C LEU A 15 2.92 -10.78 1.26
N LEU A 16 3.46 -9.95 2.15
CA LEU A 16 4.73 -9.24 1.95
C LEU A 16 5.87 -10.22 1.71
N PHE A 17 6.03 -11.21 2.60
CA PHE A 17 7.06 -12.24 2.46
C PHE A 17 6.93 -12.99 1.13
N LEU A 18 5.72 -13.43 0.76
CA LEU A 18 5.48 -14.14 -0.49
C LEU A 18 5.75 -13.28 -1.73
N THR A 19 5.45 -11.98 -1.66
CA THR A 19 5.74 -11.01 -2.72
C THR A 19 7.24 -10.83 -2.89
N GLN A 20 7.98 -10.62 -1.81
CA GLN A 20 9.43 -10.50 -1.81
C GLN A 20 10.12 -11.76 -2.37
N GLN A 21 9.57 -12.94 -2.08
CA GLN A 21 10.07 -14.23 -2.56
C GLN A 21 9.56 -14.65 -3.96
N GLU A 22 8.85 -13.76 -4.68
CA GLU A 22 8.33 -14.03 -6.05
C GLU A 22 7.34 -15.19 -6.14
N LYS A 23 6.75 -15.56 -5.01
CA LYS A 23 5.70 -16.58 -4.95
C LYS A 23 4.33 -16.02 -5.30
N ILE A 24 4.20 -14.69 -5.33
CA ILE A 24 3.01 -13.96 -5.75
C ILE A 24 3.45 -12.86 -6.70
N ASN A 25 2.81 -12.82 -7.87
CA ASN A 25 3.02 -11.78 -8.87
C ASN A 25 1.82 -10.83 -8.89
N TRP A 26 2.12 -9.54 -8.83
CA TRP A 26 1.12 -8.49 -8.82
C TRP A 26 1.08 -7.82 -10.19
N THR A 27 -0.12 -7.66 -10.74
CA THR A 27 -0.34 -7.01 -12.03
C THR A 27 -0.84 -5.58 -11.80
N PRO A 28 -0.31 -4.57 -12.50
CA PRO A 28 -0.86 -3.23 -12.49
C PRO A 28 -2.32 -3.24 -12.98
N ASN A 29 -3.18 -2.49 -12.31
CA ASN A 29 -4.55 -2.25 -12.72
C ASN A 29 -4.76 -0.76 -13.00
N ASP A 30 -5.63 -0.46 -13.96
CA ASP A 30 -6.07 0.91 -14.21
C ASP A 30 -6.84 1.45 -12.98
N PRO A 31 -6.33 2.52 -12.32
CA PRO A 31 -7.00 3.14 -11.18
C PRO A 31 -8.44 3.60 -11.47
N ASN A 32 -8.73 3.98 -12.72
CA ASN A 32 -10.04 4.49 -13.12
C ASN A 32 -11.13 3.42 -13.10
N ASN A 33 -10.75 2.14 -13.10
CA ASN A 33 -11.69 1.01 -13.03
C ASN A 33 -12.08 0.65 -11.60
N ILE A 34 -11.54 1.35 -10.60
CA ILE A 34 -11.87 1.13 -9.20
C ILE A 34 -12.96 2.13 -8.80
N LYS A 35 -14.11 1.60 -8.38
CA LYS A 35 -15.20 2.42 -7.87
C LYS A 35 -14.79 3.03 -6.53
N THR A 36 -14.77 4.35 -6.47
CA THR A 36 -14.56 5.14 -5.27
C THR A 36 -15.89 5.40 -4.56
N THR A 37 -15.84 5.63 -3.24
CA THR A 37 -17.04 5.95 -2.45
C THR A 37 -17.40 7.44 -2.54
N TYR A 38 -16.40 8.30 -2.73
CA TYR A 38 -16.57 9.75 -2.78
C TYR A 38 -16.12 10.33 -4.12
N GLU A 39 -16.74 11.44 -4.55
CA GLU A 39 -16.40 12.13 -5.81
C GLU A 39 -14.98 12.73 -5.79
N ASP A 40 -14.51 13.16 -4.61
CA ASP A 40 -13.16 13.73 -4.40
C ASP A 40 -12.09 12.68 -4.05
N GLU A 41 -12.36 11.39 -4.30
CA GLU A 41 -11.37 10.32 -4.12
C GLU A 41 -10.46 10.18 -5.35
N MET A 42 -9.15 10.15 -5.12
CA MET A 42 -8.16 9.86 -6.15
C MET A 42 -7.41 8.57 -5.82
N ILE A 43 -7.30 7.68 -6.80
CA ILE A 43 -6.47 6.48 -6.70
C ILE A 43 -5.22 6.69 -7.55
N SER A 44 -4.06 6.66 -6.92
CA SER A 44 -2.79 6.97 -7.61
C SER A 44 -2.25 5.79 -8.43
N PHE A 45 -2.38 4.58 -7.89
CA PHE A 45 -1.96 3.34 -8.51
C PHE A 45 -2.70 2.19 -7.84
N ALA A 46 -2.88 1.10 -8.59
CA ALA A 46 -3.53 -0.11 -8.11
C ALA A 46 -2.85 -1.34 -8.68
N PHE A 47 -2.81 -2.40 -7.88
CA PHE A 47 -2.28 -3.69 -8.27
C PHE A 47 -3.24 -4.80 -7.84
N SER A 48 -3.27 -5.90 -8.58
CA SER A 48 -4.00 -7.10 -8.16
C SER A 48 -3.20 -8.37 -8.33
N THR A 49 -3.61 -9.40 -7.59
CA THR A 49 -3.07 -10.75 -7.73
C THR A 49 -4.12 -11.79 -7.38
N PHE A 50 -3.94 -13.01 -7.86
CA PHE A 50 -4.73 -14.16 -7.43
C PHE A 50 -3.96 -14.95 -6.38
N TYR A 51 -4.56 -15.12 -5.20
CA TYR A 51 -4.00 -15.94 -4.12
C TYR A 51 -5.08 -16.85 -3.53
N LYS A 52 -4.84 -18.16 -3.54
CA LYS A 52 -5.79 -19.19 -3.06
C LYS A 52 -7.23 -18.96 -3.58
N GLU A 53 -7.36 -18.80 -4.90
CA GLU A 53 -8.62 -18.56 -5.62
C GLU A 53 -9.34 -17.23 -5.28
N LYS A 54 -8.69 -16.34 -4.53
CA LYS A 54 -9.21 -15.00 -4.23
C LYS A 54 -8.45 -13.96 -5.03
N LEU A 55 -9.19 -13.02 -5.60
CA LEU A 55 -8.61 -11.84 -6.23
C LEU A 55 -8.34 -10.81 -5.12
N LEU A 56 -7.07 -10.52 -4.91
CA LEU A 56 -6.62 -9.46 -4.01
C LEU A 56 -6.33 -8.21 -4.82
N ARG A 57 -6.69 -7.04 -4.28
CA ARG A 57 -6.36 -5.74 -4.86
C ARG A 57 -5.76 -4.84 -3.78
N ILE A 58 -4.67 -4.16 -4.10
CA ILE A 58 -4.05 -3.16 -3.24
C ILE A 58 -3.90 -1.85 -3.99
N TYR A 59 -4.20 -0.73 -3.34
CA TYR A 59 -4.10 0.60 -3.94
C TYR A 59 -3.93 1.68 -2.89
N LYS A 60 -3.38 2.82 -3.31
CA LYS A 60 -3.32 4.03 -2.50
C LYS A 60 -4.47 4.94 -2.86
N ARG A 61 -5.31 5.24 -1.87
CA ARG A 61 -6.44 6.16 -1.96
C ARG A 61 -6.08 7.49 -1.32
N LYS A 62 -6.47 8.59 -1.96
CA LYS A 62 -6.45 9.92 -1.37
C LYS A 62 -7.85 10.48 -1.35
N TYR A 63 -8.25 11.08 -0.24
CA TYR A 63 -9.55 11.73 -0.12
C TYR A 63 -9.46 12.97 0.76
N LYS A 64 -10.41 13.87 0.57
CA LYS A 64 -10.52 15.11 1.32
C LYS A 64 -11.44 14.88 2.51
N THR A 65 -10.99 15.23 3.71
CA THR A 65 -11.82 15.21 4.90
C THR A 65 -11.69 16.51 5.69
N LEU A 66 -12.60 16.73 6.63
CA LEU A 66 -12.59 17.89 7.51
C LEU A 66 -11.92 17.52 8.83
N ARG A 67 -10.77 18.14 9.13
CA ARG A 67 -10.09 18.01 10.41
C ARG A 67 -10.38 19.24 11.27
N VAL A 68 -10.56 19.05 12.57
CA VAL A 68 -10.67 20.16 13.52
C VAL A 68 -9.30 20.81 13.68
N LYS A 69 -9.22 22.13 13.43
CA LYS A 69 -8.02 22.93 13.69
C LYS A 69 -7.77 22.99 15.19
N SER A 70 -6.60 22.55 15.63
CA SER A 70 -6.12 22.84 16.99
C SER A 70 -5.25 24.10 16.95
N SER A 71 -5.79 25.23 17.40
CA SER A 71 -5.12 26.53 17.32
C SER A 71 -4.11 26.81 18.46
N GLY A 72 -3.80 25.83 19.32
CA GLY A 72 -2.97 26.01 20.52
C GLY A 72 -1.50 25.58 20.37
N LEU A 73 -0.58 26.38 20.94
CA LEU A 73 0.81 25.96 21.20
C LEU A 73 0.79 24.74 22.14
N MET A 74 1.49 23.66 21.78
CA MET A 74 1.56 22.39 22.55
C MET A 74 0.21 21.66 22.79
N GLY A 75 -0.74 21.71 21.84
CA GLY A 75 -1.89 20.79 21.86
C GLY A 75 -2.99 21.10 22.89
N VAL A 76 -2.93 22.24 23.58
CA VAL A 76 -4.04 22.71 24.42
C VAL A 76 -5.13 23.36 23.56
N MET A 77 -6.32 22.77 23.49
CA MET A 77 -7.48 23.38 22.83
C MET A 77 -8.06 24.49 23.71
N SER A 78 -8.37 25.66 23.13
CA SER A 78 -9.07 26.72 23.87
C SER A 78 -10.54 26.35 24.10
N MET A 79 -11.17 26.92 25.13
CA MET A 79 -12.61 26.75 25.33
C MET A 79 -13.44 27.23 24.13
N GLN A 80 -12.94 28.24 23.39
CA GLN A 80 -13.59 28.71 22.19
C GLN A 80 -13.51 27.67 21.05
N ASP A 81 -12.40 26.94 20.92
CA ASP A 81 -12.22 25.86 19.93
C ASP A 81 -13.11 24.65 20.24
N ILE A 82 -13.36 24.37 21.53
CA ILE A 82 -14.25 23.28 21.96
C ILE A 82 -15.71 23.63 21.68
N LEU A 83 -16.11 24.88 21.93
CA LEU A 83 -17.49 25.33 21.69
C LEU A 83 -17.77 25.57 20.21
N ASN A 84 -16.79 26.05 19.45
CA ASN A 84 -16.90 26.35 18.02
C ASN A 84 -15.71 25.77 17.24
N PRO A 85 -15.68 24.45 16.98
CA PRO A 85 -14.58 23.81 16.30
C PRO A 85 -14.47 24.32 14.85
N THR A 86 -13.35 24.99 14.55
CA THR A 86 -13.05 25.37 13.17
C THR A 86 -12.57 24.13 12.41
N LYS A 87 -13.24 23.80 11.31
CA LYS A 87 -12.85 22.69 10.45
C LYS A 87 -12.03 23.20 9.28
N GLU A 88 -10.98 22.46 8.92
CA GLU A 88 -10.22 22.67 7.70
C GLU A 88 -10.22 21.42 6.85
N ALA A 89 -10.20 21.62 5.53
CA ALA A 89 -10.10 20.51 4.62
C ALA A 89 -8.65 20.03 4.51
N VAL A 90 -8.43 18.75 4.79
CA VAL A 90 -7.13 18.09 4.68
C VAL A 90 -7.23 16.91 3.72
N TRP A 91 -6.15 16.66 2.98
CA TRP A 91 -5.99 15.46 2.18
C TRP A 91 -5.40 14.35 3.03
N ILE A 92 -6.09 13.22 3.12
CA ILE A 92 -5.60 12.00 3.76
C ILE A 92 -5.22 11.00 2.69
N SER A 93 -4.19 10.20 2.95
CA SER A 93 -3.77 9.09 2.11
C SER A 93 -3.83 7.79 2.90
N GLU A 94 -4.46 6.77 2.35
CA GLU A 94 -4.58 5.44 2.96
C GLU A 94 -4.18 4.37 1.95
N ILE A 95 -3.70 3.23 2.45
CA ILE A 95 -3.50 2.03 1.64
C ILE A 95 -4.64 1.08 1.94
N ILE A 96 -5.29 0.64 0.86
CA ILE A 96 -6.39 -0.29 0.92
C ILE A 96 -5.91 -1.62 0.35
N LEU A 97 -6.05 -2.69 1.13
CA LEU A 97 -5.94 -4.07 0.66
C LEU A 97 -7.32 -4.72 0.80
N GLU A 98 -7.81 -5.33 -0.27
CA GLU A 98 -9.15 -5.90 -0.31
C GLU A 98 -9.23 -7.16 -1.15
N ILE A 99 -10.25 -7.96 -0.87
CA ILE A 99 -10.70 -9.09 -1.69
C ILE A 99 -11.81 -8.56 -2.61
N THR A 100 -11.72 -8.86 -3.89
CA THR A 100 -12.72 -8.44 -4.88
C THR A 100 -13.38 -9.64 -5.58
N ASP A 101 -14.57 -9.40 -6.13
CA ASP A 101 -15.22 -10.35 -7.03
C ASP A 101 -14.63 -10.25 -8.45
N LYS A 102 -15.07 -11.14 -9.34
CA LYS A 102 -14.65 -11.13 -10.76
C LYS A 102 -15.06 -9.86 -11.53
N LYS A 103 -15.97 -9.05 -10.97
CA LYS A 103 -16.44 -7.79 -11.54
C LYS A 103 -15.71 -6.59 -10.94
N GLY A 104 -14.73 -6.81 -10.06
CA GLY A 104 -13.94 -5.76 -9.41
C GLY A 104 -14.65 -5.06 -8.24
N ASN A 105 -15.79 -5.57 -7.77
CA ASN A 105 -16.45 -5.05 -6.58
C ASN A 105 -15.73 -5.55 -5.32
N SER A 106 -15.54 -4.67 -4.34
CA SER A 106 -14.99 -5.02 -3.04
C SER A 106 -15.94 -5.96 -2.30
N ILE A 107 -15.45 -7.12 -1.87
CA ILE A 107 -16.16 -8.08 -1.03
C ILE A 107 -15.80 -7.86 0.43
N TRP A 108 -14.51 -7.59 0.69
CA TRP A 108 -13.99 -7.43 2.03
C TRP A 108 -12.67 -6.65 2.01
N GLN A 109 -12.44 -5.84 3.04
CA GLN A 109 -11.27 -4.99 3.16
C GLN A 109 -10.49 -5.36 4.44
N PHE A 110 -9.17 -5.45 4.33
CA PHE A 110 -8.29 -5.56 5.49
C PHE A 110 -8.32 -4.26 6.30
N PRO A 111 -8.14 -4.32 7.63
CA PRO A 111 -7.94 -3.12 8.44
C PRO A 111 -6.71 -2.35 7.94
N GLU A 112 -6.71 -1.04 8.19
CA GLU A 112 -5.54 -0.21 7.94
C GLU A 112 -4.43 -0.60 8.93
N GLU A 113 -3.29 -1.02 8.39
CA GLU A 113 -2.11 -1.43 9.15
C GLU A 113 -0.86 -0.83 8.49
N GLU A 114 0.13 -0.43 9.28
CA GLU A 114 1.35 0.23 8.76
C GLU A 114 2.09 -0.65 7.73
N ILE A 115 2.11 -1.97 7.95
CA ILE A 115 2.77 -2.96 7.08
C ILE A 115 2.19 -2.99 5.65
N LEU A 116 1.00 -2.42 5.41
CA LEU A 116 0.46 -2.28 4.06
C LEU A 116 1.34 -1.34 3.21
N TRP A 117 2.05 -0.39 3.82
CA TRP A 117 3.05 0.44 3.13
C TRP A 117 4.20 -0.40 2.61
N ASP A 118 4.76 -1.27 3.44
CA ASP A 118 5.85 -2.15 3.06
C ASP A 118 5.44 -3.11 1.94
N LEU A 119 4.23 -3.68 2.04
CA LEU A 119 3.67 -4.52 0.99
C LEU A 119 3.54 -3.75 -0.33
N LEU A 120 2.95 -2.56 -0.29
CA LEU A 120 2.76 -1.75 -1.49
C LEU A 120 4.09 -1.33 -2.13
N GLU A 121 5.07 -0.91 -1.34
CA GLU A 121 6.38 -0.53 -1.87
C GLU A 121 7.13 -1.73 -2.46
N ALA A 122 7.06 -2.90 -1.81
CA ALA A 122 7.62 -4.14 -2.37
C ALA A 122 6.98 -4.49 -3.73
N ILE A 123 5.66 -4.29 -3.86
CA ILE A 123 4.94 -4.49 -5.13
C ILE A 123 5.41 -3.50 -6.19
N LYS A 124 5.48 -2.20 -5.87
CA LYS A 124 5.93 -1.15 -6.80
C LYS A 124 7.37 -1.38 -7.25
N TYR A 125 8.24 -1.74 -6.33
CA TYR A 125 9.64 -2.04 -6.61
C TYR A 125 9.79 -3.15 -7.66
N LYS A 126 9.00 -4.22 -7.53
CA LYS A 126 8.99 -5.31 -8.52
C LYS A 126 8.30 -4.91 -9.82
N ALA A 127 7.10 -4.36 -9.74
CA ALA A 127 6.30 -4.01 -10.92
C ALA A 127 6.94 -2.92 -11.80
N SER A 128 7.82 -2.08 -11.24
CA SER A 128 8.54 -1.06 -11.98
C SER A 128 9.72 -1.58 -12.81
N GLY A 129 10.11 -2.86 -12.64
CA GLY A 129 11.34 -3.41 -13.22
C GLY A 129 12.62 -2.94 -12.51
N ALA A 130 12.50 -2.14 -11.43
CA ALA A 130 13.65 -1.69 -10.66
C ALA A 130 14.39 -2.85 -9.99
N TYR A 131 13.68 -3.90 -9.59
CA TYR A 131 14.27 -5.13 -9.05
C TYR A 131 15.22 -5.79 -10.08
N ASP A 132 14.73 -6.02 -11.30
CA ASP A 132 15.51 -6.67 -12.36
C ASP A 132 16.74 -5.84 -12.73
N LEU A 133 16.56 -4.52 -12.87
CA LEU A 133 17.64 -3.57 -13.17
C LEU A 133 18.73 -3.60 -12.09
N ILE A 134 18.36 -3.56 -10.81
CA ILE A 134 19.35 -3.54 -9.73
C ILE A 134 20.08 -4.88 -9.66
N ASN A 135 19.37 -6.00 -9.82
CA ASN A 135 20.02 -7.31 -9.79
C ASN A 135 20.96 -7.53 -10.97
N SER A 136 20.62 -7.05 -12.17
CA SER A 136 21.53 -7.14 -13.31
C SER A 136 22.81 -6.34 -13.04
N LEU A 137 22.68 -5.11 -12.54
CA LEU A 137 23.83 -4.26 -12.19
C LEU A 137 24.74 -4.89 -11.15
N LEU A 138 24.17 -5.52 -10.11
CA LEU A 138 24.96 -6.17 -9.05
C LEU A 138 25.61 -7.48 -9.51
N SER A 139 25.04 -8.14 -10.52
CA SER A 139 25.57 -9.40 -11.05
C SER A 139 26.75 -9.17 -12.01
N ASP A 140 26.69 -8.10 -12.82
CA ASP A 140 27.69 -7.77 -13.85
C ASP A 140 29.09 -7.45 -13.25
N GLU A 141 29.17 -7.00 -12.00
CA GLU A 141 30.46 -6.74 -11.33
C GLU A 141 31.19 -8.02 -10.88
N SER A 142 30.51 -9.17 -10.80
CA SER A 142 31.06 -10.40 -10.23
C SER A 142 31.78 -11.33 -11.22
N GLU A 143 31.63 -11.10 -12.54
CA GLU A 143 32.23 -11.96 -13.58
C GLU A 143 33.60 -11.45 -14.11
N SER A 144 33.97 -10.21 -13.82
CA SER A 144 35.21 -9.61 -14.35
C SER A 144 36.49 -9.99 -13.58
N ASP A 145 36.38 -10.55 -12.37
CA ASP A 145 37.53 -10.77 -11.47
C ASP A 145 38.09 -12.22 -11.47
N ASN A 146 37.44 -13.15 -12.20
CA ASN A 146 37.88 -14.56 -12.29
C ASN A 146 38.63 -14.92 -13.60
N SER A 147 38.85 -13.96 -14.50
CA SER A 147 39.52 -14.22 -15.79
C SER A 147 41.04 -14.02 -15.79
N LEU A 148 41.64 -13.50 -14.69
CA LEU A 148 43.07 -13.15 -14.63
C LEU A 148 43.95 -14.12 -13.82
N LYS A 149 43.45 -15.29 -13.41
CA LYS A 149 44.25 -16.27 -12.63
C LYS A 149 44.65 -17.56 -13.36
N ASN A 150 44.34 -17.69 -14.64
CA ASN A 150 44.78 -18.83 -15.47
C ASN A 150 45.48 -18.35 -16.74
N GLY A 151 46.68 -17.78 -16.58
CA GLY A 151 47.59 -17.40 -17.67
C GLY A 151 49.03 -17.60 -17.25
#